data_AF-A0A819JY29-F1
#
_entry.id   AF-A0A819JY29-F1
#
_cell.length_a   1.000
_cell.length_b   1.000
_cell.length_c   1.000
_cell.angle_alpha   90.00
_cell.angle_beta   90.00
_cell.angle_gamma   90.00
#
_symmetry.space_group_name_H-M   'P 1'
#
loop_
_entity.id
_entity.type
_entity.pdbx_description
1 polymer ?
#
loop_
_entity_poly.entity_id
_entity_poly.type
_entity_poly.pdbx_seq_one_letter_code
_entity_poly.pdbx_strand_id
1 'polypeptide(L)'
;MHWYLLTLFFVFTSVSFKALVAGNTENSFTEVQQTFQKEMLQAHNNYRVQHCVPRLVLNDDLSRSAQSYAEYLVKSGTLAHSDNRNDIGENLYKAYNSKCLKQMNGKTRYTI
;
A
#
# COMPACT_ATOMS: atom_id res chain seq x y z
N MET A 1 -41.48 -27.78 -29.15
CA MET A 1 -40.45 -28.23 -30.11
C MET A 1 -39.11 -27.75 -29.56
N HIS A 2 -38.44 -28.47 -28.64
CA HIS A 2 -37.35 -29.43 -28.96
C HIS A 2 -36.56 -28.93 -30.19
N TRP A 3 -35.29 -28.53 -30.08
CA TRP A 3 -34.14 -29.45 -30.04
C TRP A 3 -33.00 -28.99 -29.09
N TYR A 4 -32.56 -29.92 -28.23
CA TYR A 4 -31.28 -29.94 -27.52
C TYR A 4 -30.16 -30.44 -28.46
N LEU A 5 -28.89 -30.33 -28.00
CA LEU A 5 -27.58 -30.87 -28.48
C LEU A 5 -26.62 -29.70 -28.86
N LEU A 6 -25.49 -29.41 -28.21
CA LEU A 6 -24.50 -30.23 -27.49
C LEU A 6 -23.79 -29.42 -26.38
N THR A 7 -23.64 -30.04 -25.21
CA THR A 7 -22.65 -29.71 -24.18
C THR A 7 -21.25 -30.23 -24.57
N LEU A 8 -20.21 -29.70 -23.90
CA LEU A 8 -18.81 -30.15 -23.80
C LEU A 8 -17.86 -29.57 -24.89
N PHE A 9 -16.71 -28.96 -24.60
CA PHE A 9 -15.75 -29.14 -23.51
C PHE A 9 -15.05 -27.82 -23.15
N PHE A 10 -14.98 -27.53 -21.85
CA PHE A 10 -13.94 -26.69 -21.25
C PHE A 10 -12.59 -27.39 -21.49
N VAL A 11 -11.64 -26.74 -22.14
CA VAL A 11 -10.23 -27.18 -22.12
C VAL A 11 -9.41 -26.08 -21.48
N PHE A 12 -9.31 -26.22 -20.15
CA PHE A 12 -8.35 -25.52 -19.31
C PHE A 12 -7.07 -26.35 -19.30
N THR A 13 -6.20 -26.19 -20.29
CA THR A 13 -4.83 -26.73 -20.21
C THR A 13 -3.90 -25.62 -19.73
N SER A 14 -3.83 -25.53 -18.40
CA SER A 14 -2.70 -24.97 -17.68
C SER A 14 -1.40 -25.64 -18.12
N VAL A 15 -0.46 -24.86 -18.65
CA VAL A 15 0.96 -25.13 -18.45
C VAL A 15 1.56 -23.83 -17.90
N SER A 16 1.76 -23.81 -16.58
CA SER A 16 2.58 -22.80 -15.93
C SER A 16 4.07 -23.06 -16.17
N PHE A 17 4.83 -21.97 -16.00
CA PHE A 17 6.22 -21.95 -15.56
C PHE A 17 7.31 -22.00 -16.65
N LYS A 18 7.71 -20.81 -17.12
CA LYS A 18 9.08 -20.35 -16.89
C LYS A 18 9.04 -18.87 -16.52
N ALA A 19 9.04 -18.61 -15.21
CA ALA A 19 9.61 -17.39 -14.68
C ALA A 19 11.07 -17.36 -15.14
N LEU A 20 11.37 -16.48 -16.10
CA LEU A 20 12.73 -16.09 -16.40
C LEU A 20 13.20 -15.27 -15.20
N VAL A 21 13.81 -15.95 -14.25
CA VAL A 21 14.65 -15.37 -13.20
C VAL A 21 15.82 -14.68 -13.91
N ALA A 22 15.71 -13.35 -14.06
CA ALA A 22 16.82 -12.43 -14.26
C ALA A 22 16.31 -10.99 -14.14
N GLY A 23 16.13 -10.53 -12.90
CA GLY A 23 15.80 -9.14 -12.59
C GLY A 23 15.82 -8.91 -11.08
N ASN A 24 16.94 -8.39 -10.58
CA ASN A 24 17.24 -7.95 -9.22
C ASN A 24 16.03 -7.77 -8.26
N THR A 25 15.93 -8.62 -7.25
CA THR A 25 15.04 -8.43 -6.09
C THR A 25 15.65 -7.44 -5.10
N GLU A 26 15.69 -6.15 -5.47
CA GLU A 26 15.90 -5.03 -4.54
C GLU A 26 14.67 -4.11 -4.44
N ASN A 27 13.55 -4.48 -5.08
CA ASN A 27 12.33 -3.66 -5.18
C ASN A 27 11.19 -4.11 -4.25
N SER A 28 11.48 -4.90 -3.21
CA SER A 28 10.46 -5.49 -2.33
C SER A 28 10.44 -4.80 -0.95
N PHE A 29 9.24 -4.43 -0.49
CA PHE A 29 9.05 -3.90 0.86
C PHE A 29 9.37 -4.96 1.93
N THR A 30 9.93 -4.54 3.06
CA THR A 30 10.10 -5.41 4.23
C THR A 30 8.76 -5.85 4.81
N GLU A 31 8.71 -6.97 5.54
CA GLU A 31 7.48 -7.45 6.19
C GLU A 31 6.86 -6.40 7.13
N VAL A 32 7.71 -5.64 7.84
CA VAL A 32 7.29 -4.54 8.71
C VAL A 32 6.63 -3.41 7.91
N GLN A 33 7.24 -3.00 6.79
CA GLN A 33 6.66 -1.98 5.91
C GLN A 33 5.34 -2.43 5.30
N GLN A 34 5.25 -3.68 4.84
CA GLN A 34 4.02 -4.23 4.27
C GLN A 34 2.89 -4.29 5.32
N THR A 35 3.22 -4.70 6.55
CA THR A 35 2.25 -4.72 7.65
C THR A 35 1.76 -3.32 7.95
N PHE A 36 2.67 -2.35 8.07
CA PHE A 36 2.33 -0.95 8.30
C PHE A 36 1.45 -0.37 7.19
N GLN A 37 1.80 -0.58 5.93
CA GLN A 37 1.02 -0.15 4.77
C GLN A 37 -0.41 -0.73 4.78
N LYS A 38 -0.55 -2.02 5.07
CA LYS A 38 -1.86 -2.70 5.16
C LYS A 38 -2.72 -2.12 6.28
N GLU A 39 -2.15 -1.90 7.46
CA GLU A 39 -2.87 -1.32 8.60
C GLU A 39 -3.32 0.12 8.31
N MET A 40 -2.44 0.94 7.74
CA MET A 40 -2.79 2.30 7.34
C MET A 40 -3.88 2.32 6.27
N LEU A 41 -3.80 1.44 5.25
CA LEU A 41 -4.85 1.31 4.23
C LEU A 41 -6.19 0.92 4.86
N GLN A 42 -6.18 -0.04 5.79
CA GLN A 42 -7.38 -0.50 6.48
C GLN A 42 -8.01 0.63 7.30
N ALA A 43 -7.22 1.39 8.06
CA ALA A 43 -7.70 2.52 8.83
C ALA A 43 -8.38 3.58 7.94
N HIS A 44 -7.74 3.95 6.83
CA HIS A 44 -8.33 4.90 5.86
C HIS A 44 -9.62 4.36 5.25
N ASN A 45 -9.62 3.10 4.82
CA ASN A 45 -10.79 2.49 4.19
C ASN A 45 -11.97 2.35 5.16
N ASN A 46 -11.72 2.10 6.44
CA ASN A 46 -12.78 2.09 7.45
C ASN A 46 -13.46 3.46 7.55
N TYR A 47 -12.69 4.54 7.57
CA TYR A 47 -13.24 5.90 7.59
C TYR A 47 -13.95 6.24 6.28
N ARG A 48 -13.37 5.89 5.14
CA ARG A 48 -13.97 6.12 3.80
C ARG A 48 -15.32 5.44 3.63
N VAL A 49 -15.47 4.21 4.13
CA VAL A 49 -16.75 3.49 4.12
C VAL A 49 -17.80 4.21 4.98
N GLN A 50 -17.42 4.73 6.16
CA GLN A 50 -18.33 5.52 7.00
C GLN A 50 -18.83 6.80 6.30
N HIS A 51 -18.01 7.37 5.42
CA HIS A 51 -18.37 8.53 4.59
C HIS A 51 -18.94 8.16 3.21
N CYS A 52 -19.30 6.89 2.99
CA CYS A 52 -19.89 6.40 1.73
C CYS A 52 -19.04 6.66 0.48
N VAL A 53 -17.70 6.72 0.62
CA VAL A 53 -16.78 6.90 -0.52
C VAL A 53 -16.05 5.59 -0.87
N PRO A 54 -15.66 5.38 -2.15
CA PRO A 54 -15.01 4.15 -2.58
C PRO A 54 -13.71 3.85 -1.84
N ARG A 55 -13.35 2.57 -1.71
CA ARG A 55 -12.12 2.12 -1.05
C ARG A 55 -10.88 2.45 -1.88
N LEU A 56 -9.77 2.70 -1.20
CA LEU A 56 -8.44 2.83 -1.80
C LEU A 56 -7.76 1.47 -1.87
N VAL A 57 -6.79 1.38 -2.77
CA VAL A 57 -5.85 0.27 -2.92
C VAL A 57 -4.42 0.80 -2.81
N LEU A 58 -3.49 -0.05 -2.37
CA LEU A 58 -2.08 0.31 -2.35
C LEU A 58 -1.52 0.41 -3.77
N ASN A 59 -0.61 1.35 -3.96
CA ASN A 59 0.20 1.48 -5.15
C ASN A 59 1.67 1.50 -4.72
N ASP A 60 2.47 0.61 -5.29
CA ASP A 60 3.85 0.41 -4.86
C ASP A 60 4.76 1.60 -5.20
N ASP A 61 4.52 2.28 -6.32
CA ASP A 61 5.28 3.47 -6.71
C ASP A 61 5.00 4.63 -5.77
N LEU A 62 3.73 4.87 -5.44
CA LEU A 62 3.34 5.88 -4.44
C LEU A 62 3.92 5.55 -3.07
N SER A 63 3.91 4.28 -2.68
CA SER A 63 4.45 3.84 -1.39
C SER A 63 5.96 4.03 -1.32
N ARG A 64 6.69 3.78 -2.42
CA ARG A 64 8.14 4.05 -2.52
C ARG A 64 8.44 5.55 -2.46
N SER A 65 7.68 6.36 -3.20
CA SER A 65 7.83 7.82 -3.18
C SER A 65 7.58 8.39 -1.79
N ALA A 66 6.52 7.96 -1.12
CA ALA A 66 6.20 8.37 0.25
C ALA A 66 7.29 7.96 1.25
N GLN A 67 7.83 6.74 1.13
CA GLN A 67 8.94 6.27 1.97
C GLN A 67 10.21 7.12 1.78
N SER A 68 10.58 7.37 0.51
CA SER A 68 11.74 8.22 0.20
C SER A 68 11.58 9.64 0.74
N TYR A 69 10.37 10.19 0.65
CA TYR A 69 10.09 11.52 1.18
C TYR A 69 10.11 11.56 2.71
N ALA A 70 9.58 10.53 3.39
CA ALA A 70 9.68 10.42 4.84
C ALA A 70 11.14 10.37 5.32
N GLU A 71 12.01 9.64 4.63
CA GLU A 71 13.45 9.60 4.91
C GLU A 71 14.13 10.95 4.70
N TYR A 72 13.72 11.70 3.67
CA TYR A 72 14.17 13.08 3.46
C TYR A 72 13.74 14.00 4.62
N LEU A 73 12.47 13.95 5.04
CA LEU A 73 11.95 14.79 6.13
C LEU A 73 12.62 14.52 7.48
N VAL A 74 12.98 13.25 7.73
CA VAL A 74 13.76 12.88 8.92
C VAL A 74 15.14 13.54 8.88
N LYS A 75 15.80 13.53 7.72
CA LYS A 75 17.14 14.14 7.54
C LYS A 75 17.09 15.66 7.56
N SER A 76 16.08 16.28 6.95
CA SER A 76 15.93 17.73 6.93
C SER A 76 15.52 18.30 8.30
N GLY A 77 14.90 17.48 9.15
CA GLY A 77 14.36 17.89 10.44
C GLY A 77 13.05 18.69 10.33
N THR A 78 12.58 18.97 9.12
CA THR A 78 11.37 19.75 8.85
C THR A 78 10.16 18.87 8.57
N LEU A 79 8.95 19.41 8.80
CA LEU A 79 7.70 18.79 8.37
C LEU A 79 7.05 19.73 7.36
N ALA A 80 7.37 19.54 6.09
CA ALA A 80 6.89 20.35 4.98
C ALA A 80 6.40 19.44 3.86
N HIS A 81 5.46 19.92 3.05
CA HIS A 81 4.97 19.18 1.89
C HIS A 81 5.98 19.16 0.75
N SER A 82 5.97 18.12 -0.08
CA SER A 82 6.83 18.06 -1.27
C SER A 82 6.43 19.13 -2.29
N ASP A 83 7.40 19.77 -2.95
CA ASP A 83 7.12 20.89 -3.87
C ASP A 83 6.44 20.43 -5.17
N ASN A 84 6.84 19.26 -5.69
CA ASN A 84 6.30 18.72 -6.94
C ASN A 84 5.48 17.46 -6.71
N ARG A 85 4.20 17.64 -6.39
CA ARG A 85 3.27 16.54 -6.07
C ARG A 85 2.62 15.89 -7.29
N ASN A 86 2.79 16.42 -8.51
CA ASN A 86 2.14 15.90 -9.73
C ASN A 86 0.65 15.57 -9.53
N ASP A 87 -0.10 16.48 -8.88
CA ASP A 87 -1.52 16.33 -8.52
C ASP A 87 -1.85 15.15 -7.57
N ILE A 88 -0.85 14.56 -6.92
CA ILE A 88 -1.03 13.53 -5.89
C ILE A 88 -1.26 14.21 -4.53
N GLY A 89 -2.28 13.74 -3.80
CA GLY A 89 -2.52 14.18 -2.42
C GLY A 89 -1.48 13.64 -1.46
N GLU A 90 -1.02 14.47 -0.52
CA GLU A 90 0.02 14.12 0.45
C GLU A 90 -0.44 14.46 1.87
N ASN A 91 -0.31 13.49 2.79
CA ASN A 91 -0.54 13.68 4.22
C ASN A 91 0.75 13.37 4.98
N LEU A 92 1.16 14.26 5.88
CA LEU A 92 2.38 14.13 6.66
C LEU A 92 2.09 14.08 8.15
N TYR A 93 2.82 13.21 8.86
CA TYR A 93 2.74 13.09 10.30
C TYR A 93 4.13 12.85 10.87
N LYS A 94 4.48 13.61 11.92
CA LYS A 94 5.73 13.46 12.67
C LYS A 94 5.41 13.51 14.15
N ALA A 95 5.99 12.59 14.91
CA ALA A 95 5.87 12.57 16.36
C ALA A 95 7.26 12.41 16.99
N TYR A 96 7.39 12.88 18.22
CA TYR A 96 8.58 12.72 19.04
C TYR A 96 8.21 11.98 20.32
N ASN A 97 9.01 10.99 20.69
CA ASN A 97 8.75 10.11 21.83
C ASN A 97 10.10 9.76 22.49
N SER A 98 10.18 9.85 23.82
CA SER A 98 11.36 9.44 24.60
C SER A 98 11.48 7.92 24.80
N LYS A 99 10.40 7.15 24.56
CA LYS A 99 10.38 5.69 24.44
C LYS A 99 10.55 5.26 22.98
N CYS A 100 11.29 4.15 22.79
CA CYS A 100 11.51 3.52 21.50
C CYS A 100 10.17 3.25 20.78
N LEU A 101 10.02 3.81 19.57
CA LEU A 101 8.85 3.70 18.69
C LEU A 101 8.65 2.27 18.12
N LYS A 102 8.61 1.24 18.97
CA LYS A 102 8.22 -0.12 18.55
C LYS A 102 6.70 -0.29 18.42
N GLN A 103 5.92 0.76 18.70
CA GLN A 103 4.47 0.67 18.88
C GLN A 103 3.63 1.47 17.89
N MET A 104 4.24 2.22 16.96
CA MET A 104 3.49 2.92 15.91
C MET A 104 3.02 1.92 14.84
N ASN A 105 1.95 1.21 15.16
CA ASN A 105 1.17 0.41 14.23
C ASN A 105 -0.01 1.26 13.73
N GLY A 106 -0.57 0.94 12.57
CA GLY A 106 -1.68 1.70 11.96
C GLY A 106 -3.00 1.60 12.73
N LYS A 107 -2.99 1.00 13.92
CA LYS A 107 -4.15 0.74 14.79
C LYS A 107 -4.16 1.61 16.05
N THR A 108 -3.03 2.15 16.48
CA THR A 108 -2.94 2.86 17.76
C THR A 108 -3.37 4.32 17.59
N ARG A 109 -4.50 4.70 18.18
CA ARG A 109 -4.85 6.11 18.41
C ARG A 109 -3.91 6.66 19.47
N TYR A 110 -3.02 7.56 19.07
CA TYR A 110 -2.28 8.39 20.01
C TYR A 110 -3.09 9.65 20.26
N THR A 111 -3.66 9.77 21.46
CA THR A 111 -4.12 11.06 21.99
C THR A 111 -2.89 11.87 22.39
N ILE A 112 -2.79 13.06 21.80
CA ILE A 112 -1.89 14.15 22.22
C ILE A 112 -2.28 14.66 23.60
#